data_AF-A0A1V1PRB6-F1
#
_entry.id   AF-A0A1V1PRB6-F1
#
_cell.length_a   1.000
_cell.length_b   1.000
_cell.length_c   1.000
_cell.angle_alpha   90.00
_cell.angle_beta   90.00
_cell.angle_gamma   90.00
#
_symmetry.space_group_name_H-M   'P 1'
#
loop_
_entity.id
_entity.type
_entity.pdbx_description
1 polymer ?
#
loop_
_entity_poly.entity_id
_entity_poly.type
_entity_poly.pdbx_seq_one_letter_code
_entity_poly.pdbx_strand_id
1 'polypeptide(L)'
;MDWLGDAWRWLMAQYVNWELLLRFLEVLIWPLITLVGLVMVQPGRIITALLDGGEISAGPATFKFRQKLDQVAATVDAGSEAADEGIADEGIPPEPAAQPRGDSDPYTTVMNGWGLVTETLASLAQLAGLPAHRKIKPLDTVEALLDAGLIDRKLQRSIEQLFEYRNSVRTTGSARAERRGLTQDVAEEYFENADKVKRSLSITVKRRLGMGPKGGDRPSSQLN
;
A
#
# COMPACT_ATOMS: atom_id res chain seq x y z
N MET A 1 -29.61 -45.75 -22.68
CA MET A 1 -29.35 -46.11 -21.28
C MET A 1 -28.18 -45.26 -20.81
N ASP A 2 -28.45 -44.33 -19.90
CA ASP A 2 -27.53 -43.26 -19.53
C ASP A 2 -26.83 -43.62 -18.21
N TRP A 3 -26.00 -44.65 -18.28
CA TRP A 3 -25.38 -45.31 -17.12
C TRP A 3 -24.55 -44.34 -16.26
N LEU A 4 -24.07 -43.23 -16.84
CA LEU A 4 -23.35 -42.17 -16.14
C LEU A 4 -24.25 -41.41 -15.15
N GLY A 5 -25.52 -41.18 -15.54
CA GLY A 5 -26.50 -40.49 -14.70
C GLY A 5 -26.93 -41.35 -13.51
N ASP A 6 -27.06 -42.65 -13.72
CA ASP A 6 -27.43 -43.59 -12.66
C ASP A 6 -26.28 -43.80 -11.67
N ALA A 7 -25.03 -43.87 -12.16
CA ALA A 7 -23.83 -43.92 -11.32
C ALA A 7 -23.67 -42.64 -10.47
N TRP A 8 -23.94 -41.46 -11.05
CA TRP A 8 -23.88 -40.20 -10.32
C TRP A 8 -24.93 -40.10 -9.22
N ARG A 9 -26.18 -40.51 -9.51
CA ARG A 9 -27.27 -40.51 -8.52
C ARG A 9 -26.99 -41.47 -7.36
N TRP A 10 -26.45 -42.65 -7.67
CA TRP A 10 -26.05 -43.62 -6.66
C TRP A 10 -24.92 -43.10 -5.77
N LEU A 11 -23.92 -42.44 -6.37
CA LEU A 11 -22.79 -41.85 -5.64
C LEU A 11 -23.22 -40.67 -4.76
N MET A 12 -24.12 -39.80 -5.25
CA MET A 12 -24.70 -38.72 -4.45
C MET A 12 -25.57 -39.24 -3.30
N ALA A 13 -26.27 -40.37 -3.48
CA ALA A 13 -27.06 -40.99 -2.44
C ALA A 13 -26.22 -41.61 -1.30
N GLN A 14 -24.99 -42.07 -1.59
CA GLN A 14 -24.10 -42.63 -0.56
C GLN A 14 -23.28 -41.58 0.22
N TYR A 15 -22.98 -40.42 -0.39
CA TYR A 15 -22.06 -39.43 0.20
C TYR A 15 -22.73 -38.18 0.76
N VAL A 16 -24.00 -37.91 0.43
CA VAL A 16 -24.72 -36.77 1.01
C VAL A 16 -25.36 -37.20 2.33
N ASN A 17 -24.61 -37.00 3.40
CA ASN A 17 -25.13 -37.13 4.75
C ASN A 17 -26.08 -35.94 5.00
N TRP A 18 -27.37 -36.11 4.71
CA TRP A 18 -28.37 -35.05 4.71
C TRP A 18 -28.45 -34.30 6.04
N GLU A 19 -28.17 -34.95 7.17
CA GLU A 19 -28.05 -34.29 8.47
C GLU A 19 -26.91 -33.27 8.51
N LEU A 20 -25.78 -33.56 7.87
CA LEU A 20 -24.63 -32.66 7.82
C LEU A 20 -24.93 -31.45 6.91
N LEU A 21 -25.63 -31.70 5.79
CA LEU A 21 -26.06 -30.65 4.87
C LEU A 21 -27.09 -29.71 5.52
N LEU A 22 -28.05 -30.27 6.28
CA LEU A 22 -29.04 -29.50 7.04
C LEU A 22 -28.40 -28.67 8.15
N ARG A 23 -27.43 -29.22 8.90
CA ARG A 23 -26.66 -28.45 9.90
C ARG A 23 -25.83 -27.33 9.27
N PHE A 24 -25.26 -27.57 8.09
CA PHE A 24 -24.50 -26.56 7.36
C PHE A 24 -25.42 -25.42 6.87
N LEU A 25 -26.62 -25.77 6.39
CA LEU A 25 -27.66 -24.81 6.03
C LEU A 25 -28.14 -23.98 7.23
N GLU A 26 -28.33 -24.61 8.39
CA GLU A 26 -28.75 -23.92 9.61
C GLU A 26 -27.73 -22.85 10.06
N VAL A 27 -26.43 -23.16 9.95
CA VAL A 27 -25.36 -22.19 10.23
C VAL A 27 -25.30 -21.08 9.19
N LEU A 28 -25.64 -21.36 7.93
CA LEU A 28 -25.67 -20.37 6.84
C LEU A 28 -26.93 -19.48 6.83
N ILE A 29 -28.01 -19.91 7.47
CA ILE A 29 -29.26 -19.13 7.54
C ILE A 29 -29.07 -17.86 8.37
N TRP A 30 -28.32 -17.91 9.48
CA TRP A 30 -28.04 -16.73 10.32
C TRP A 30 -27.28 -15.59 9.62
N PRO A 31 -26.19 -15.82 8.86
CA PRO A 31 -25.55 -14.79 8.07
C PRO A 31 -26.46 -14.25 6.96
N LEU A 32 -27.34 -15.08 6.38
CA LEU A 32 -28.30 -14.62 5.38
C LEU A 32 -29.38 -13.72 5.99
N ILE A 33 -29.94 -14.11 7.14
CA ILE A 33 -30.95 -13.32 7.86
C ILE A 33 -30.34 -12.00 8.35
N THR A 34 -29.12 -12.01 8.88
CA THR A 34 -28.44 -10.77 9.30
C THR A 34 -28.14 -9.87 8.12
N LEU A 35 -27.74 -10.41 6.97
CA LEU A 35 -27.56 -9.63 5.74
C LEU A 35 -28.88 -8.99 5.28
N VAL A 36 -29.97 -9.75 5.25
CA VAL A 36 -31.31 -9.24 4.87
C VAL A 36 -31.81 -8.19 5.88
N GLY A 37 -31.59 -8.42 7.17
CA GLY A 37 -31.89 -7.46 8.24
C GLY A 37 -31.10 -6.16 8.09
N LEU A 38 -29.81 -6.25 7.76
CA LEU A 38 -28.97 -5.08 7.49
C LEU A 38 -29.48 -4.29 6.28
N VAL A 39 -29.91 -4.97 5.22
CA VAL A 39 -30.49 -4.36 4.02
C VAL A 39 -31.84 -3.69 4.31
N MET A 40 -32.68 -4.29 5.15
CA MET A 40 -33.98 -3.72 5.56
C MET A 40 -33.83 -2.50 6.46
N VAL A 41 -32.81 -2.45 7.34
CA VAL A 41 -32.59 -1.34 8.28
C VAL A 41 -31.91 -0.13 7.60
N GLN A 42 -31.15 -0.33 6.52
CA GLN A 42 -30.48 0.76 5.77
C GLN A 42 -30.58 0.59 4.25
N PRO A 43 -31.79 0.67 3.65
CA PRO A 43 -31.97 0.43 2.22
C PRO A 43 -31.20 1.44 1.34
N GLY A 44 -30.91 2.65 1.84
CA GLY A 44 -30.24 3.71 1.09
C GLY A 44 -28.71 3.62 0.96
N ARG A 45 -28.01 2.82 1.80
CA ARG A 45 -26.52 2.76 1.79
C ARG A 45 -25.95 1.55 1.04
N ILE A 46 -26.72 0.48 0.93
CA ILE A 46 -26.25 -0.78 0.32
C ILE A 46 -26.62 -0.83 -1.17
N ILE A 47 -27.78 -0.28 -1.54
CA ILE A 47 -28.19 -0.17 -2.95
C ILE A 47 -27.27 0.82 -3.70
N THR A 48 -26.81 1.89 -3.05
CA THR A 48 -25.80 2.83 -3.59
C THR A 48 -24.42 2.20 -3.76
N ALA A 49 -24.05 1.20 -2.94
CA ALA A 49 -22.77 0.51 -3.09
C ALA A 49 -22.75 -0.51 -4.26
N LEU A 50 -23.92 -0.94 -4.73
CA LEU A 50 -24.06 -1.96 -5.78
C LEU A 50 -24.52 -1.40 -7.14
N LEU A 51 -25.19 -0.24 -7.17
CA LEU A 51 -25.67 0.39 -8.42
C LEU A 51 -24.81 1.55 -8.96
N ASP A 52 -23.90 2.15 -8.18
CA ASP A 52 -23.06 3.27 -8.66
C ASP A 52 -21.79 2.83 -9.41
N GLY A 53 -22.00 2.08 -10.48
CA GLY A 53 -21.08 1.98 -11.60
C GLY A 53 -20.95 3.26 -12.43
N GLY A 54 -21.61 4.37 -12.07
CA GLY A 54 -21.41 5.64 -12.73
C GLY A 54 -22.45 6.70 -12.41
N GLU A 55 -22.19 7.50 -11.37
CA GLU A 55 -22.31 8.97 -11.38
C GLU A 55 -22.03 9.49 -9.96
N ILE A 56 -20.76 9.82 -9.69
CA ILE A 56 -20.43 10.59 -8.49
C ILE A 56 -20.76 12.05 -8.81
N SER A 57 -21.85 12.55 -8.23
CA SER A 57 -22.19 13.97 -8.24
C SER A 57 -21.04 14.80 -7.64
N ALA A 58 -20.82 15.97 -8.20
CA ALA A 58 -19.72 16.87 -7.85
C ALA A 58 -19.81 17.34 -6.37
N GLY A 59 -18.85 16.86 -5.56
CA GLY A 59 -18.67 17.08 -4.10
C GLY A 59 -19.01 15.79 -3.32
N PRO A 60 -18.11 15.14 -2.52
CA PRO A 60 -16.94 15.58 -1.75
C PRO A 60 -15.67 14.73 -2.04
N ALA A 61 -15.25 14.63 -3.30
CA ALA A 61 -14.15 13.75 -3.68
C ALA A 61 -12.76 14.31 -3.31
N THR A 62 -12.57 15.63 -3.36
CA THR A 62 -11.39 16.35 -2.85
C THR A 62 -11.11 15.99 -1.39
N PHE A 63 -12.15 15.90 -0.57
CA PHE A 63 -12.03 15.58 0.85
C PHE A 63 -11.46 14.17 1.07
N LYS A 64 -11.81 13.20 0.22
CA LYS A 64 -11.33 11.82 0.34
C LYS A 64 -9.87 11.68 -0.07
N PHE A 65 -9.42 12.37 -1.12
CA PHE A 65 -8.00 12.34 -1.50
C PHE A 65 -7.13 13.03 -0.47
N ARG A 66 -7.54 14.23 -0.01
CA ARG A 66 -6.82 14.95 1.02
C ARG A 66 -6.76 14.17 2.33
N GLN A 67 -7.88 13.63 2.81
CA GLN A 67 -7.89 12.79 4.02
C GLN A 67 -7.02 11.54 3.90
N LYS A 68 -7.00 10.88 2.73
CA LYS A 68 -6.11 9.75 2.48
C LYS A 68 -4.65 10.18 2.47
N LEU A 69 -4.36 11.36 1.93
CA LEU A 69 -3.01 11.89 1.89
C LEU A 69 -2.54 12.38 3.25
N ASP A 70 -3.40 13.02 4.05
CA ASP A 70 -3.13 13.38 5.44
C ASP A 70 -2.82 12.12 6.27
N GLN A 71 -3.53 11.00 6.01
CA GLN A 71 -3.22 9.71 6.62
C GLN A 71 -1.87 9.16 6.21
N VAL A 72 -1.50 9.30 4.92
CA VAL A 72 -0.17 8.94 4.42
C VAL A 72 0.89 9.81 5.08
N ALA A 73 0.73 11.13 5.11
CA ALA A 73 1.66 12.06 5.71
C ALA A 73 1.88 11.72 7.19
N ALA A 74 0.81 11.49 7.95
CA ALA A 74 0.90 11.13 9.36
C ALA A 74 1.64 9.80 9.61
N THR A 75 1.49 8.79 8.75
CA THR A 75 2.24 7.54 8.91
C THR A 75 3.69 7.67 8.47
N VAL A 76 3.95 8.46 7.41
CA VAL A 76 5.29 8.74 6.90
C VAL A 76 6.09 9.53 7.92
N ASP A 77 5.53 10.59 8.49
CA ASP A 77 6.21 11.42 9.50
C ASP A 77 6.51 10.59 10.77
N ALA A 78 5.56 9.78 11.24
CA ALA A 78 5.79 8.88 12.37
C ALA A 78 6.79 7.73 12.09
N GLY A 79 7.06 7.46 10.80
CA GLY A 79 8.07 6.51 10.34
C GLY A 79 9.44 7.15 10.12
N SER A 80 9.50 8.39 9.64
CA SER A 80 10.75 9.13 9.43
C SER A 80 11.36 9.60 10.73
N GLU A 81 10.55 10.07 11.69
CA GLU A 81 11.04 10.45 13.03
C GLU A 81 11.72 9.27 13.73
N ALA A 82 11.17 8.06 13.60
CA ALA A 82 11.79 6.85 14.14
C ALA A 82 13.10 6.44 13.42
N ALA A 83 13.29 6.86 12.16
CA ALA A 83 14.53 6.68 11.44
C ALA A 83 15.60 7.70 11.88
N ASP A 84 15.19 8.93 12.18
CA ASP A 84 16.04 10.07 12.58
C ASP A 84 16.41 10.09 14.07
N GLU A 85 15.55 9.64 15.00
CA GLU A 85 15.81 9.63 16.47
C GLU A 85 17.01 8.76 16.91
N GLY A 86 17.67 8.07 15.98
CA GLY A 86 18.92 7.31 16.22
C GLY A 86 20.19 7.94 15.64
N ILE A 87 20.12 9.14 15.04
CA ILE A 87 21.25 9.80 14.37
C ILE A 87 21.77 10.90 15.29
N ALA A 88 22.89 10.65 15.97
CA ALA A 88 23.77 11.75 16.32
C ALA A 88 24.20 12.39 15.00
N ASP A 89 23.93 13.69 14.87
CA ASP A 89 24.15 14.57 13.72
C ASP A 89 25.61 14.56 13.22
N GLU A 90 26.05 13.44 12.63
CA GLU A 90 27.36 13.29 11.99
C GLU A 90 27.17 13.26 10.48
N GLY A 91 26.92 14.44 9.90
CA GLY A 91 27.51 14.84 8.62
C GLY A 91 27.06 14.11 7.34
N ILE A 92 25.88 13.49 7.30
CA ILE A 92 25.31 13.02 6.02
C ILE A 92 24.78 14.27 5.29
N PRO A 93 25.37 14.72 4.17
CA PRO A 93 24.81 15.82 3.41
C PRO A 93 23.40 15.43 2.95
N PRO A 94 22.39 16.30 3.17
CA PRO A 94 21.02 16.00 2.77
C PRO A 94 21.01 15.70 1.28
N GLU A 95 20.54 14.50 0.91
CA GLU A 95 20.31 14.18 -0.50
C GLU A 95 19.33 15.24 -1.04
N PRO A 96 19.65 15.92 -2.16
CA PRO A 96 18.78 16.96 -2.68
C PRO A 96 17.41 16.35 -2.94
N ALA A 97 16.36 17.00 -2.43
CA ALA A 97 14.99 16.57 -2.66
C ALA A 97 14.77 16.41 -4.16
N ALA A 98 14.20 15.27 -4.55
CA ALA A 98 13.74 15.12 -5.92
C ALA A 98 12.74 16.27 -6.18
N GLN A 99 13.01 17.11 -7.18
CA GLN A 99 12.06 18.16 -7.54
C GLN A 99 11.03 17.54 -8.47
N PRO A 100 9.72 17.82 -8.28
CA PRO A 100 8.74 17.52 -9.29
C PRO A 100 9.17 18.25 -10.57
N ARG A 101 9.13 17.56 -11.72
CA ARG A 101 9.38 18.24 -13.01
C ARG A 101 8.25 19.25 -13.20
N GLY A 102 8.55 20.54 -13.07
CA GLY A 102 7.61 21.64 -12.83
C GLY A 102 6.49 21.89 -13.85
N ASP A 103 6.26 21.01 -14.81
CA ASP A 103 5.19 21.09 -15.82
C ASP A 103 4.39 19.77 -15.95
N SER A 104 4.56 18.80 -15.03
CA SER A 104 3.83 17.53 -15.12
C SER A 104 2.42 17.64 -14.54
N ASP A 105 1.44 17.08 -15.26
CA ASP A 105 0.07 16.95 -14.78
C ASP A 105 0.01 16.20 -13.42
N PRO A 106 -0.99 16.47 -12.56
CA PRO A 106 -1.07 15.89 -11.21
C PRO A 106 -1.04 14.36 -11.21
N TYR A 107 -1.63 13.73 -12.24
CA TYR A 107 -1.60 12.28 -12.40
C TYR A 107 -0.17 11.78 -12.63
N THR A 108 0.57 12.40 -13.56
CA THR A 108 1.97 12.08 -13.83
C THR A 108 2.85 12.31 -12.60
N THR A 109 2.62 13.37 -11.81
CA THR A 109 3.34 13.63 -10.56
C THR A 109 3.18 12.47 -9.56
N VAL A 110 1.95 11.96 -9.36
CA VAL A 110 1.71 10.79 -8.50
C VAL A 110 2.40 9.53 -9.05
N MET A 111 2.35 9.30 -10.36
CA MET A 111 3.00 8.13 -10.97
C MET A 111 4.53 8.21 -10.84
N ASN A 112 5.12 9.40 -11.00
CA ASN A 112 6.55 9.62 -10.83
C ASN A 112 6.98 9.39 -9.39
N GLY A 113 6.23 9.91 -8.40
CA GLY A 113 6.51 9.68 -6.98
C GLY A 113 6.48 8.19 -6.63
N TRP A 114 5.50 7.43 -7.14
CA TRP A 114 5.50 5.97 -6.99
C TRP A 114 6.68 5.29 -7.67
N GLY A 115 7.12 5.79 -8.84
CA GLY A 115 8.32 5.35 -9.53
C GLY A 115 9.54 5.33 -8.61
N LEU A 116 9.78 6.44 -7.90
CA LEU A 116 10.89 6.57 -6.94
C LEU A 116 10.88 5.47 -5.86
N VAL A 117 9.71 5.19 -5.29
CA VAL A 117 9.55 4.15 -4.26
C VAL A 117 9.85 2.78 -4.87
N THR A 118 9.32 2.47 -6.05
CA THR A 118 9.54 1.16 -6.70
C THR A 118 10.98 0.92 -7.12
N GLU A 119 11.67 1.94 -7.64
CA GLU A 119 13.09 1.86 -8.01
C GLU A 119 13.96 1.61 -6.77
N THR A 120 13.63 2.28 -5.67
CA THR A 120 14.30 2.10 -4.38
C THR A 120 14.07 0.68 -3.87
N LEU A 121 12.82 0.21 -3.80
CA LEU A 121 12.48 -1.16 -3.38
C LEU A 121 13.19 -2.22 -4.23
N ALA A 122 13.25 -2.04 -5.55
CA ALA A 122 13.95 -2.95 -6.45
C ALA A 122 15.46 -2.98 -6.17
N SER A 123 16.07 -1.81 -5.95
CA SER A 123 17.49 -1.69 -5.60
C SER A 123 17.78 -2.35 -4.25
N LEU A 124 16.89 -2.16 -3.26
CA LEU A 124 17.01 -2.77 -1.95
C LEU A 124 16.87 -4.29 -1.99
N ALA A 125 15.89 -4.80 -2.75
CA ALA A 125 15.71 -6.23 -2.92
C ALA A 125 16.96 -6.87 -3.56
N GLN A 126 17.57 -6.21 -4.56
CA GLN A 126 18.82 -6.68 -5.16
C GLN A 126 19.98 -6.71 -4.15
N LEU A 127 20.14 -5.65 -3.35
CA LEU A 127 21.16 -5.60 -2.30
C LEU A 127 20.96 -6.66 -1.22
N ALA A 128 19.70 -6.99 -0.91
CA ALA A 128 19.34 -8.04 0.04
C ALA A 128 19.50 -9.46 -0.53
N GLY A 129 19.91 -9.62 -1.80
CA GLY A 129 19.98 -10.92 -2.46
C GLY A 129 18.62 -11.56 -2.72
N LEU A 130 17.53 -10.77 -2.63
CA LEU A 130 16.19 -11.23 -2.98
C LEU A 130 16.05 -11.33 -4.51
N PRO A 131 15.31 -12.33 -5.03
CA PRO A 131 15.21 -12.55 -6.47
C PRO A 131 14.71 -11.30 -7.20
N ALA A 132 15.47 -10.89 -8.23
CA ALA A 132 15.25 -9.67 -9.01
C ALA A 132 13.93 -9.70 -9.83
N HIS A 133 12.84 -9.41 -9.14
CA HIS A 133 11.75 -8.45 -9.39
C HIS A 133 11.18 -8.17 -10.78
N ARG A 134 11.62 -8.79 -11.88
CA ARG A 134 10.97 -8.53 -13.18
C ARG A 134 9.50 -8.96 -13.24
N LYS A 135 8.98 -9.68 -12.24
CA LYS A 135 7.57 -10.13 -12.17
C LYS A 135 6.92 -10.13 -10.77
N ILE A 136 7.62 -9.69 -9.73
CA ILE A 136 7.09 -9.72 -8.35
C ILE A 136 6.28 -8.45 -8.11
N LYS A 137 5.12 -8.56 -7.43
CA LYS A 137 4.30 -7.38 -7.13
C LYS A 137 5.05 -6.50 -6.13
N PRO A 138 5.01 -5.17 -6.25
CA PRO A 138 5.73 -4.28 -5.33
C PRO A 138 5.44 -4.51 -3.84
N LEU A 139 4.26 -5.01 -3.47
CA LEU A 139 3.95 -5.31 -2.07
C LEU A 139 4.58 -6.61 -1.57
N ASP A 140 4.70 -7.63 -2.42
CA ASP A 140 5.38 -8.88 -2.08
C ASP A 140 6.87 -8.61 -1.78
N THR A 141 7.46 -7.63 -2.48
CA THR A 141 8.80 -7.10 -2.17
C THR A 141 8.89 -6.52 -0.77
N VAL A 142 7.91 -5.69 -0.42
CA VAL A 142 7.87 -5.00 0.89
C VAL A 142 7.74 -6.03 1.99
N GLU A 143 6.89 -7.04 1.82
CA GLU A 143 6.75 -8.16 2.75
C GLU A 143 8.08 -8.94 2.90
N ALA A 144 8.76 -9.26 1.79
CA ALA A 144 10.06 -9.92 1.86
C ALA A 144 11.14 -9.07 2.57
N LEU A 145 11.13 -7.75 2.39
CA LEU A 145 12.04 -6.83 3.08
C LEU A 145 11.71 -6.72 4.58
N LEU A 146 10.44 -6.82 4.95
CA LEU A 146 9.98 -6.84 6.34
C LEU A 146 10.43 -8.13 7.02
N ASP A 147 10.22 -9.28 6.37
CA ASP A 147 10.61 -10.59 6.87
C ASP A 147 12.13 -10.71 7.04
N ALA A 148 12.89 -10.07 6.15
CA ALA A 148 14.34 -9.94 6.27
C ALA A 148 14.79 -8.96 7.38
N GLY A 149 13.86 -8.26 8.04
CA GLY A 149 14.14 -7.26 9.07
C GLY A 149 14.82 -5.99 8.53
N LEU A 150 14.77 -5.76 7.22
CA LEU A 150 15.39 -4.62 6.55
C LEU A 150 14.52 -3.37 6.59
N ILE A 151 13.21 -3.54 6.74
CA ILE A 151 12.26 -2.46 6.99
C ILE A 151 11.42 -2.81 8.23
N ASP A 152 10.82 -1.81 8.85
CA ASP A 152 9.89 -2.02 9.96
C ASP A 152 8.42 -1.99 9.49
N ARG A 153 7.52 -2.38 10.39
CA ARG A 153 6.07 -2.40 10.12
C ARG A 153 5.48 -1.00 9.88
N LYS A 154 6.13 0.08 10.34
CA LYS A 154 5.63 1.44 10.10
C LYS A 154 5.88 1.82 8.65
N LEU A 155 7.11 1.61 8.18
CA LEU A 155 7.53 1.89 6.81
C LEU A 155 6.76 1.03 5.80
N GLN A 156 6.50 -0.25 6.13
CA GLN A 156 5.58 -1.08 5.36
C GLN A 156 4.21 -0.40 5.17
N ARG A 157 3.57 0.05 6.26
CA ARG A 157 2.24 0.69 6.18
C ARG A 157 2.27 1.97 5.34
N SER A 158 3.31 2.79 5.47
CA SER A 158 3.47 3.99 4.64
C SER A 158 3.54 3.65 3.15
N ILE A 159 4.27 2.58 2.78
CA ILE A 159 4.35 2.12 1.39
C ILE A 159 3.01 1.58 0.90
N GLU A 160 2.30 0.80 1.73
CA GLU A 160 0.96 0.28 1.42
C GLU A 160 -0.04 1.41 1.16
N GLN A 161 -0.05 2.45 2.01
CA GLN A 161 -0.94 3.59 1.85
C GLN A 161 -0.62 4.41 0.59
N LEU A 162 0.66 4.63 0.28
CA LEU A 162 1.08 5.25 -0.99
C LEU A 162 0.61 4.42 -2.19
N PHE A 163 0.75 3.10 -2.12
CA PHE A 163 0.30 2.20 -3.17
C PHE A 163 -1.22 2.24 -3.39
N GLU A 164 -2.00 2.23 -2.30
CA GLU A 164 -3.45 2.36 -2.34
C GLU A 164 -3.88 3.69 -2.95
N TYR A 165 -3.24 4.80 -2.53
CA TYR A 165 -3.48 6.11 -3.09
C TYR A 165 -3.19 6.14 -4.59
N ARG A 166 -2.01 5.69 -5.01
CA ARG A 166 -1.62 5.59 -6.43
C ARG A 166 -2.59 4.72 -7.22
N ASN A 167 -3.05 3.60 -6.68
CA ASN A 167 -4.01 2.74 -7.36
C ASN A 167 -5.37 3.41 -7.50
N SER A 168 -5.82 4.18 -6.51
CA SER A 168 -7.05 4.96 -6.60
C SER A 168 -6.97 6.04 -7.70
N VAL A 169 -5.81 6.68 -7.85
CA VAL A 169 -5.54 7.63 -8.95
C VAL A 169 -5.49 6.91 -10.30
N ARG A 170 -4.75 5.80 -10.40
CA ARG A 170 -4.63 4.99 -11.63
C ARG A 170 -5.97 4.46 -12.12
N THR A 171 -6.76 3.88 -11.24
CA THR A 171 -8.08 3.29 -11.57
C THR A 171 -9.09 4.36 -11.99
N THR A 172 -8.99 5.55 -11.39
CA THR A 172 -9.82 6.69 -11.78
C THR A 172 -9.42 7.23 -13.17
N GLY A 173 -8.11 7.31 -13.45
CA GLY A 173 -7.54 7.89 -14.68
C GLY A 173 -7.45 9.42 -14.60
N SER A 174 -6.53 10.04 -15.36
CA SER A 174 -6.17 11.47 -15.23
C SER A 174 -7.37 12.42 -15.24
N ALA A 175 -8.16 12.40 -16.32
CA ALA A 175 -9.30 13.30 -16.51
C ALA A 175 -10.44 13.12 -15.49
N ARG A 176 -10.54 11.96 -14.82
CA ARG A 176 -11.53 11.75 -13.76
C ARG A 176 -10.93 12.02 -12.38
N ALA A 177 -9.61 11.85 -12.21
CA ALA A 177 -8.92 12.11 -10.95
C ALA A 177 -8.92 13.61 -10.65
N GLU A 178 -8.65 14.45 -11.65
CA GLU A 178 -8.73 15.91 -11.52
C GLU A 178 -10.14 16.37 -11.12
N ARG A 179 -11.18 15.85 -11.81
CA ARG A 179 -12.59 16.12 -11.45
C ARG A 179 -12.97 15.63 -10.05
N ARG A 180 -12.25 14.63 -9.54
CA ARG A 180 -12.43 14.10 -8.18
C ARG A 180 -11.52 14.78 -7.16
N GLY A 181 -10.80 15.84 -7.53
CA GLY A 181 -10.02 16.64 -6.59
C GLY A 181 -8.56 16.24 -6.44
N LEU A 182 -7.99 15.51 -7.40
CA LEU A 182 -6.54 15.42 -7.54
C LEU A 182 -6.05 16.77 -8.08
N THR A 183 -5.71 17.68 -7.18
CA THR A 183 -5.06 18.96 -7.52
C THR A 183 -3.55 18.78 -7.61
N GLN A 184 -2.88 19.78 -8.18
CA GLN A 184 -1.42 19.80 -8.22
C GLN A 184 -0.81 19.74 -6.82
N ASP A 185 -1.30 20.56 -5.87
CA ASP A 185 -0.83 20.57 -4.48
C ASP A 185 -0.90 19.17 -3.82
N VAL A 186 -2.00 18.44 -4.03
CA VAL A 186 -2.19 17.09 -3.49
C VAL A 186 -1.22 16.09 -4.15
N ALA A 187 -0.94 16.27 -5.44
CA ALA A 187 0.03 15.41 -6.13
C ALA A 187 1.47 15.70 -5.70
N GLU A 188 1.81 16.96 -5.44
CA GLU A 188 3.10 17.39 -4.91
C GLU A 188 3.32 16.87 -3.49
N GLU A 189 2.32 16.99 -2.61
CA GLU A 189 2.38 16.43 -1.26
C GLU A 189 2.52 14.89 -1.29
N TYR A 190 1.85 14.20 -2.23
CA TYR A 190 2.09 12.77 -2.46
C TYR A 190 3.54 12.49 -2.87
N PHE A 191 4.10 13.31 -3.77
CA PHE A 191 5.46 13.16 -4.24
C PHE A 191 6.48 13.37 -3.11
N GLU A 192 6.27 14.38 -2.26
CA GLU A 192 7.10 14.63 -1.07
C GLU A 192 7.06 13.46 -0.09
N ASN A 193 5.87 12.91 0.18
CA ASN A 193 5.72 11.72 1.03
C ASN A 193 6.42 10.49 0.42
N ALA A 194 6.38 10.33 -0.90
CA ALA A 194 7.12 9.29 -1.58
C ALA A 194 8.65 9.48 -1.48
N ASP A 195 9.15 10.71 -1.57
CA ASP A 195 10.57 11.02 -1.36
C ASP A 195 11.01 10.77 0.09
N LYS A 196 10.20 11.13 1.08
CA LYS A 196 10.43 10.79 2.50
C LYS A 196 10.57 9.27 2.69
N VAL A 197 9.64 8.49 2.14
CA VAL A 197 9.71 7.02 2.21
C VAL A 197 10.96 6.48 1.53
N LYS A 198 11.34 6.99 0.36
CA LYS A 198 12.61 6.65 -0.32
C LYS A 198 13.82 6.89 0.60
N ARG A 199 13.87 8.05 1.26
CA ARG A 199 14.97 8.39 2.18
C ARG A 199 15.02 7.45 3.38
N SER A 200 13.88 7.20 4.03
CA SER A 200 13.78 6.26 5.16
C SER A 200 14.21 4.85 4.75
N LEU A 201 13.78 4.37 3.59
CA LEU A 201 14.22 3.09 3.01
C LEU A 201 15.74 3.05 2.82
N SER A 202 16.32 4.11 2.28
CA SER A 202 17.76 4.21 2.02
C SER A 202 18.58 4.25 3.31
N ILE A 203 18.12 4.98 4.34
CA ILE A 203 18.77 5.08 5.65
C ILE A 203 18.73 3.74 6.38
N THR A 204 17.55 3.12 6.49
CA THR A 204 17.38 1.86 7.22
C THR A 204 18.24 0.76 6.62
N VAL A 205 18.32 0.69 5.28
CA VAL A 205 19.16 -0.31 4.64
C VAL A 205 20.65 -0.03 4.81
N LYS A 206 21.11 1.22 4.68
CA LYS A 206 22.52 1.56 4.97
C LYS A 206 22.91 1.15 6.39
N ARG A 207 22.02 1.35 7.36
CA ARG A 207 22.21 0.94 8.76
C ARG A 207 22.29 -0.58 8.91
N ARG A 208 21.37 -1.32 8.31
CA ARG A 208 21.26 -2.79 8.44
C ARG A 208 22.34 -3.56 7.68
N LEU A 209 22.80 -3.06 6.54
CA LEU A 209 23.86 -3.67 5.73
C LEU A 209 25.27 -3.27 6.17
N GLY A 210 25.43 -2.48 7.24
CA GLY A 210 26.74 -2.01 7.70
C GLY A 210 27.45 -1.09 6.70
N MET A 211 26.72 -0.52 5.74
CA MET A 211 27.20 0.47 4.77
C MET A 211 27.11 1.90 5.33
N GLY A 212 27.29 2.05 6.65
CA GLY A 212 27.47 3.35 7.28
C GLY A 212 28.78 4.00 6.79
N PRO A 213 28.92 5.33 6.88
CA PRO A 213 30.19 5.98 6.60
C PRO A 213 31.25 5.28 7.46
N LYS A 214 32.27 4.71 6.82
CA LYS A 214 33.45 4.20 7.53
C LYS A 214 33.89 5.33 8.43
N GLY A 215 33.75 5.14 9.75
CA GLY A 215 34.10 6.15 10.73
C GLY A 215 35.46 6.71 10.36
N GLY A 216 35.47 7.99 10.00
CA GLY A 216 36.71 8.71 9.80
C GLY A 216 37.55 8.50 11.05
N ASP A 217 38.82 8.14 10.85
CA ASP A 217 39.82 8.04 11.90
C ASP A 217 39.61 9.19 12.89
N ARG A 218 39.09 8.88 14.08
CA ARG A 218 39.11 9.84 15.18
C ARG A 218 40.59 10.10 15.42
N PRO A 219 41.10 11.33 15.22
CA PRO A 219 42.48 11.62 15.55
C PRO A 219 42.61 11.34 17.04
N SER A 220 43.43 10.34 17.37
CA SER A 220 43.83 10.02 18.72
C SER A 220 44.34 11.30 19.36
N SER A 221 43.50 11.96 20.16
CA SER A 221 43.88 13.11 20.94
C SER A 221 44.96 12.63 21.90
N GLN A 222 46.19 12.97 21.58
CA GLN A 222 47.32 12.77 22.47
C GLN A 222 47.02 13.50 23.77
N LEU A 223 46.99 12.72 24.85
CA LEU A 223 47.10 13.20 26.22
C LEU A 223 48.41 13.99 26.34
N ASN A 224 48.30 15.28 26.66
CA ASN A 224 49.32 16.06 27.35
C ASN A 224 48.71 16.58 28.64
#